data_AF-A0A093YBL7-F1
#
_entry.id   AF-A0A093YBL7-F1
#
_cell.length_a   1.000
_cell.length_b   1.000
_cell.length_c   1.000
_cell.angle_alpha   90.00
_cell.angle_beta   90.00
_cell.angle_gamma   90.00
#
_symmetry.space_group_name_H-M   'P 1'
#
loop_
_entity.id
_entity.type
_entity.pdbx_description
1 polymer ?
#
loop_
_entity_poly.entity_id
_entity_poly.type
_entity_poly.pdbx_seq_one_letter_code
_entity_poly.pdbx_strand_id
1 'polypeptide(L)'
;MHFSVFTTTSLLLTSFALALPSPSPNANLEIRQEQQAPVQTITCADYSRIANYTAIDSNSTLRAAFLQASPQGTDPTRVILDHASLEFAAKNLKFDQALNAQCGNLSTIAMTEVNTNFSLGVVAGWKVVPPTGARIGAGVEVYVTGSILLLFAGLSQAL
;
A
#
# COMPACT_ATOMS: atom_id res chain seq x y z
N MET A 1 5.80 6.76 54.08
CA MET A 1 4.91 5.84 53.34
C MET A 1 5.27 5.94 51.87
N HIS A 2 6.15 5.05 51.38
CA HIS A 2 6.66 5.09 50.01
C HIS A 2 5.71 4.27 49.13
N PHE A 3 4.90 4.95 48.32
CA PHE A 3 4.20 4.29 47.23
C PHE A 3 5.21 4.04 46.11
N SER A 4 5.41 2.77 45.77
CA SER A 4 6.34 2.36 44.72
C SER A 4 5.90 2.95 43.38
N VAL A 5 6.85 3.58 42.67
CA VAL A 5 6.67 4.16 41.33
C VAL A 5 6.11 3.13 40.35
N PHE A 6 6.41 1.84 40.58
CA PHE A 6 5.90 0.72 39.78
C PHE A 6 4.38 0.53 39.91
N THR A 7 3.83 0.83 41.09
CA THR A 7 2.39 0.73 41.38
C THR A 7 1.63 1.88 40.75
N THR A 8 2.19 3.09 40.73
CA THR A 8 1.57 4.26 40.09
C THR A 8 1.64 4.19 38.56
N THR A 9 2.73 3.68 37.97
CA THR A 9 2.80 3.46 36.51
C THR A 9 1.87 2.36 36.02
N SER A 10 1.71 1.27 36.78
CA SER A 10 0.75 0.20 36.43
C SER A 10 -0.71 0.65 36.53
N LEU A 11 -1.02 1.56 37.45
CA LEU A 11 -2.38 2.11 37.59
C LEU A 11 -2.74 3.11 36.46
N LEU A 12 -1.74 3.82 35.91
CA LEU A 12 -1.91 4.75 34.79
C LEU A 12 -1.96 4.06 33.42
N LEU A 13 -1.34 2.89 33.26
CA LEU A 13 -1.39 2.12 32.01
C LEU A 13 -2.71 1.37 31.82
N THR A 14 -3.39 1.00 32.91
CA THR A 14 -4.67 0.27 32.86
C THR A 14 -5.86 1.16 32.48
N SER A 15 -5.78 2.48 32.70
CA SER A 15 -6.83 3.43 32.29
C SER A 15 -6.85 3.70 30.77
N PHE A 16 -5.77 3.40 30.05
CA PHE A 16 -5.71 3.52 28.58
C PHE A 16 -6.19 2.26 27.82
N ALA A 17 -6.50 1.16 28.52
CA ALA A 17 -6.83 -0.13 27.90
C ALA A 17 -8.34 -0.36 27.67
N LEU A 18 -9.22 0.59 27.99
CA LEU A 18 -10.67 0.46 27.81
C LEU A 18 -11.22 1.41 26.72
N ALA A 19 -10.57 1.43 25.56
CA ALA A 19 -11.25 1.83 24.34
C ALA A 19 -12.02 0.61 23.81
N LEU A 20 -13.23 0.39 24.33
CA LEU A 20 -14.18 -0.52 23.70
C LEU A 20 -14.44 0.03 22.29
N PRO A 21 -14.24 -0.74 21.21
CA PRO A 21 -14.75 -0.35 19.91
C PRO A 21 -16.27 -0.20 20.05
N SER A 22 -16.79 1.02 19.93
CA SER A 22 -18.22 1.25 19.81
C SER A 22 -18.72 0.36 18.68
N PRO A 23 -19.81 -0.42 18.85
CA PRO A 23 -20.39 -1.14 17.74
C PRO A 23 -20.75 -0.10 16.68
N SER A 24 -20.00 -0.10 15.58
CA SER A 24 -20.35 0.68 14.41
C SER A 24 -21.80 0.36 14.07
N PRO A 25 -22.67 1.36 13.81
CA PRO A 25 -24.01 1.08 13.33
C PRO A 25 -23.84 0.15 12.14
N ASN A 26 -24.66 -0.91 12.08
CA ASN A 26 -24.69 -1.84 10.96
C ASN A 26 -24.96 -1.02 9.70
N ALA A 27 -23.89 -0.54 9.06
CA ALA A 27 -23.93 -0.04 7.71
C ALA A 27 -24.27 -1.28 6.91
N ASN A 28 -25.54 -1.41 6.55
CA ASN A 28 -25.94 -2.27 5.47
C ASN A 28 -25.22 -1.72 4.23
N LEU A 29 -23.99 -2.15 4.06
CA LEU A 29 -23.23 -2.01 2.83
C LEU A 29 -24.00 -2.87 1.86
N GLU A 30 -25.00 -2.28 1.23
CA GLU A 30 -25.65 -2.88 0.08
C GLU A 30 -24.53 -3.16 -0.91
N ILE A 31 -24.23 -4.45 -1.09
CA ILE A 31 -23.23 -4.90 -2.04
C ILE A 31 -23.79 -4.51 -3.40
N ARG A 32 -23.43 -3.33 -3.89
CA ARG A 32 -23.95 -2.82 -5.16
C ARG A 32 -23.38 -3.59 -6.36
N GLN A 33 -22.48 -4.56 -6.11
CA GLN A 33 -21.88 -5.42 -7.11
C GLN A 33 -21.67 -6.84 -6.57
N GLU A 34 -22.76 -7.57 -6.38
CA GLU A 34 -22.72 -8.99 -6.72
C GLU A 34 -22.61 -9.07 -8.25
N GLN A 35 -21.39 -9.13 -8.77
CA GLN A 35 -21.20 -9.64 -10.12
C GLN A 35 -20.41 -10.92 -10.01
N GLN A 36 -21.15 -12.00 -9.75
CA GLN A 36 -20.90 -13.31 -10.32
C GLN A 36 -20.45 -13.11 -11.79
N ALA A 37 -19.14 -13.06 -12.01
CA ALA A 37 -18.61 -12.99 -13.36
C ALA A 37 -18.70 -14.42 -13.92
N PRO A 38 -19.52 -14.69 -14.96
CA PRO A 38 -19.40 -15.93 -15.72
C PRO A 38 -17.94 -16.02 -16.18
N VAL A 39 -17.34 -17.22 -16.25
CA VAL A 39 -15.95 -17.47 -16.70
C VAL A 39 -15.58 -16.47 -17.79
N GLN A 40 -14.98 -15.34 -17.39
CA GLN A 40 -14.72 -14.25 -18.33
C GLN A 40 -13.53 -14.73 -19.13
N THR A 41 -13.77 -15.03 -20.41
CA THR A 41 -12.70 -15.11 -21.40
C THR A 41 -11.91 -13.82 -21.30
N ILE A 42 -10.71 -13.88 -20.75
CA ILE A 42 -9.86 -12.70 -20.59
C ILE A 42 -9.62 -12.10 -21.96
N THR A 43 -9.99 -10.84 -22.13
CA THR A 43 -9.69 -10.12 -23.36
C THR A 43 -8.21 -9.72 -23.37
N CYS A 44 -7.63 -9.50 -24.56
CA CYS A 44 -6.26 -9.02 -24.65
C CYS A 44 -6.06 -7.66 -23.97
N ALA A 45 -7.10 -6.81 -23.94
CA ALA A 45 -7.07 -5.53 -23.24
C ALA A 45 -6.97 -5.73 -21.72
N ASP A 46 -7.79 -6.62 -21.15
CA ASP A 46 -7.75 -6.93 -19.72
C ASP A 46 -6.41 -7.58 -19.35
N TYR A 47 -5.93 -8.50 -20.18
CA TYR A 47 -4.63 -9.13 -20.01
C TYR A 47 -3.50 -8.10 -19.97
N SER A 48 -3.50 -7.15 -20.91
CA SER A 48 -2.53 -6.07 -20.97
C SER A 48 -2.56 -5.20 -19.71
N ARG A 49 -3.76 -4.87 -19.23
CA ARG A 49 -3.97 -3.98 -18.09
C ARG A 49 -3.50 -4.65 -16.80
N ILE A 50 -3.94 -5.88 -16.56
CA ILE A 50 -3.57 -6.66 -15.38
C ILE A 50 -2.05 -6.89 -15.38
N ALA A 51 -1.47 -7.29 -16.51
CA ALA A 51 -0.03 -7.49 -16.61
C ALA A 51 0.79 -6.23 -16.30
N ASN A 52 0.37 -5.06 -16.80
CA ASN A 52 1.03 -3.79 -16.50
C ASN A 52 0.93 -3.41 -15.02
N TYR A 53 -0.24 -3.58 -14.39
CA TYR A 53 -0.37 -3.30 -12.96
C TYR A 53 0.43 -4.26 -12.10
N THR A 54 0.45 -5.55 -12.43
CA THR A 54 1.30 -6.51 -11.73
C THR A 54 2.79 -6.19 -11.94
N ALA A 55 3.20 -5.65 -13.11
CA ALA A 55 4.58 -5.23 -13.35
C ALA A 55 4.97 -4.08 -12.41
N ILE A 56 4.08 -3.10 -12.26
CA ILE A 56 4.25 -1.97 -11.35
C ILE A 56 4.29 -2.45 -9.90
N ASP A 57 3.38 -3.37 -9.53
CA ASP A 57 3.29 -3.91 -8.17
C ASP A 57 4.52 -4.73 -7.77
N SER A 58 5.17 -5.37 -8.74
CA SER A 58 6.36 -6.19 -8.49
C SER A 58 7.60 -5.42 -8.01
N ASN A 59 7.58 -4.08 -8.05
CA ASN A 59 8.67 -3.21 -7.60
C ASN A 59 8.13 -2.11 -6.67
N SER A 60 8.65 -2.04 -5.46
CA SER A 60 8.23 -1.06 -4.44
C SER A 60 8.40 0.40 -4.89
N THR A 61 9.40 0.71 -5.71
CA THR A 61 9.65 2.05 -6.24
C THR A 61 8.58 2.42 -7.27
N LEU A 62 8.26 1.50 -8.17
CA LEU A 62 7.21 1.70 -9.19
C LEU A 62 5.84 1.82 -8.53
N ARG A 63 5.55 0.96 -7.55
CA ARG A 63 4.34 1.03 -6.73
C ARG A 63 4.23 2.38 -6.04
N ALA A 64 5.29 2.86 -5.37
CA ALA A 64 5.27 4.16 -4.73
C ALA A 64 5.04 5.30 -5.74
N ALA A 65 5.71 5.27 -6.89
CA ALA A 65 5.52 6.27 -7.94
C ALA A 65 4.10 6.26 -8.52
N PHE A 66 3.51 5.09 -8.73
CA PHE A 66 2.13 4.95 -9.19
C PHE A 66 1.12 5.52 -8.19
N LEU A 67 1.30 5.20 -6.90
CA LEU A 67 0.46 5.71 -5.82
C LEU A 67 0.56 7.23 -5.68
N GLN A 68 1.76 7.80 -5.84
CA GLN A 68 2.00 9.23 -5.78
C GLN A 68 1.45 9.97 -7.01
N ALA A 69 1.52 9.35 -8.19
CA ALA A 69 1.03 9.95 -9.44
C ALA A 69 -0.51 9.88 -9.58
N SER A 70 -1.20 9.15 -8.69
CA SER A 70 -2.64 8.94 -8.83
C SER A 70 -3.47 10.18 -8.54
N PRO A 71 -4.40 10.56 -9.45
CA PRO A 71 -5.34 11.64 -9.21
C PRO A 71 -6.42 11.29 -8.17
N GLN A 72 -6.64 10.00 -7.88
CA GLN A 72 -7.69 9.53 -6.96
C GLN A 72 -7.19 9.38 -5.51
N GLY A 73 -5.90 9.63 -5.25
CA GLY A 73 -5.28 9.38 -3.96
C GLY A 73 -4.75 7.95 -3.79
N THR A 74 -3.99 7.72 -2.72
CA THR A 74 -3.21 6.49 -2.52
C THR A 74 -4.08 5.28 -2.21
N ASP A 75 -5.09 5.42 -1.36
CA ASP A 75 -5.92 4.31 -0.88
C ASP A 75 -6.74 3.61 -1.99
N PRO A 76 -7.57 4.31 -2.79
CA PRO A 76 -8.30 3.65 -3.89
C PRO A 76 -7.37 3.10 -4.97
N THR A 77 -6.19 3.70 -5.15
CA THR A 77 -5.20 3.27 -6.16
C THR A 77 -4.47 2.01 -5.73
N ARG A 78 -4.23 1.85 -4.44
CA ARG A 78 -3.61 0.66 -3.87
C ARG A 78 -4.44 -0.59 -4.16
N VAL A 79 -5.76 -0.48 -4.00
CA VAL A 79 -6.71 -1.58 -4.25
C VAL A 79 -6.63 -2.07 -5.70
N ILE A 80 -6.36 -1.18 -6.67
CA ILE A 80 -6.21 -1.55 -8.08
C ILE A 80 -5.00 -2.47 -8.28
N LEU A 81 -3.86 -2.13 -7.68
CA LEU A 81 -2.64 -2.96 -7.77
C LEU A 81 -2.83 -4.30 -7.05
N ASP A 82 -3.37 -4.26 -5.82
CA ASP A 82 -3.57 -5.43 -4.99
C ASP A 82 -4.57 -6.41 -5.65
N HIS A 83 -5.66 -5.91 -6.24
CA HIS A 83 -6.62 -6.73 -6.98
C HIS A 83 -6.00 -7.31 -8.26
N ALA A 84 -5.24 -6.51 -9.01
CA ALA A 84 -4.61 -6.97 -10.25
C ALA A 84 -3.59 -8.08 -9.98
N SER A 85 -2.75 -7.95 -8.95
CA SER A 85 -1.77 -9.00 -8.61
C SER A 85 -2.43 -10.29 -8.12
N LEU A 86 -3.50 -10.17 -7.32
CA LEU A 86 -4.31 -11.33 -6.91
C LEU A 86 -4.96 -12.03 -8.11
N GLU A 87 -5.58 -11.28 -9.03
CA GLU A 87 -6.21 -11.84 -10.22
C GLU A 87 -5.19 -12.51 -11.15
N PHE A 88 -4.04 -11.85 -11.36
CA PHE A 88 -2.97 -12.36 -12.20
C PHE A 88 -2.40 -13.69 -11.67
N ALA A 89 -2.25 -13.81 -10.35
CA ALA A 89 -1.80 -15.03 -9.69
C ALA A 89 -2.90 -16.12 -9.71
N ALA A 90 -4.13 -15.78 -9.35
CA ALA A 90 -5.24 -16.73 -9.26
C ALA A 90 -5.53 -17.41 -10.61
N LYS A 91 -5.37 -16.65 -11.71
CA LYS A 91 -5.62 -17.13 -13.08
C LYS A 91 -4.35 -17.61 -13.80
N ASN A 92 -3.20 -17.68 -13.13
CA ASN A 92 -1.91 -18.11 -13.68
C ASN A 92 -1.51 -17.38 -14.99
N LEU A 93 -1.81 -16.08 -15.06
CA LEU A 93 -1.64 -15.27 -16.27
C LEU A 93 -0.18 -14.89 -16.54
N LYS A 94 0.68 -15.12 -15.56
CA LYS A 94 2.11 -14.86 -15.63
C LYS A 94 2.75 -15.73 -16.69
N PHE A 95 3.12 -15.11 -17.81
CA PHE A 95 3.72 -15.79 -18.95
C PHE A 95 2.84 -16.91 -19.54
N ASP A 96 1.51 -16.77 -19.46
CA ASP A 96 0.58 -17.70 -20.11
C ASP A 96 0.90 -17.80 -21.61
N GLN A 97 1.27 -19.00 -22.08
CA GLN A 97 1.77 -19.20 -23.44
C GLN A 97 0.66 -19.03 -24.49
N ALA A 98 -0.56 -19.48 -24.19
CA ALA A 98 -1.68 -19.39 -25.12
C ALA A 98 -2.15 -17.94 -25.26
N LEU A 99 -2.25 -17.23 -24.14
CA LEU A 99 -2.69 -15.83 -24.11
C LEU A 99 -1.62 -14.89 -24.66
N ASN A 100 -0.33 -15.16 -24.41
CA ASN A 100 0.76 -14.42 -25.05
C ASN A 100 0.83 -14.67 -26.56
N ALA A 101 0.56 -15.89 -27.03
CA ALA A 101 0.50 -16.16 -28.47
C ALA A 101 -0.67 -15.43 -29.14
N GLN A 102 -1.81 -15.31 -28.45
CA GLN A 102 -3.00 -14.60 -28.98
C GLN A 102 -2.88 -13.08 -28.91
N CYS A 103 -2.30 -12.55 -27.83
CA CYS A 103 -2.31 -11.12 -27.53
C CYS A 103 -0.98 -10.41 -27.81
N GLY A 104 0.07 -11.11 -28.24
CA GLY A 104 1.35 -10.51 -28.64
C GLY A 104 2.34 -10.34 -27.49
N ASN A 105 2.48 -11.36 -26.64
CA ASN A 105 3.45 -11.43 -25.55
C ASN A 105 3.36 -10.31 -24.51
N LEU A 106 2.14 -9.80 -24.27
CA LEU A 106 1.90 -8.61 -23.45
C LEU A 106 2.38 -8.75 -22.01
N SER A 107 2.33 -9.92 -21.39
CA SER A 107 2.84 -10.06 -20.02
C SER A 107 4.36 -9.89 -19.97
N THR A 108 5.07 -10.38 -20.99
CA THR A 108 6.52 -10.25 -21.06
C THR A 108 6.90 -8.81 -21.35
N ILE A 109 6.22 -8.18 -22.31
CA ILE A 109 6.45 -6.77 -22.65
C ILE A 109 6.19 -5.88 -21.42
N ALA A 110 5.08 -6.09 -20.72
CA ALA A 110 4.75 -5.32 -19.52
C ALA A 110 5.85 -5.42 -18.46
N MET A 111 6.37 -6.61 -18.18
CA MET A 111 7.44 -6.81 -17.19
C MET A 111 8.77 -6.20 -17.62
N THR A 112 9.06 -6.19 -18.92
CA THR A 112 10.35 -5.72 -19.46
C THR A 112 10.38 -4.20 -19.61
N GLU A 113 9.29 -3.61 -20.13
CA GLU A 113 9.22 -2.19 -20.48
C GLU A 113 8.75 -1.28 -19.34
N VAL A 114 8.27 -1.84 -18.22
CA VAL A 114 7.80 -1.03 -17.08
C VAL A 114 8.88 -0.07 -16.57
N ASN A 115 10.14 -0.53 -16.54
CA ASN A 115 11.28 0.29 -16.10
C ASN A 115 11.66 1.35 -17.14
N THR A 116 11.55 1.04 -18.44
CA THR A 116 11.77 2.01 -19.53
C THR A 116 10.74 3.14 -19.43
N ASN A 117 9.46 2.79 -19.30
CA ASN A 117 8.38 3.77 -19.16
C ASN A 117 8.55 4.63 -17.91
N PHE A 118 8.95 4.02 -16.79
CA PHE A 118 9.25 4.74 -15.57
C PHE A 118 10.42 5.72 -15.74
N SER A 119 11.46 5.33 -16.48
CA SER A 119 12.61 6.19 -16.79
C SER A 119 12.23 7.38 -17.67
N LEU A 120 11.18 7.24 -18.48
CA LEU A 120 10.55 8.34 -19.23
C LEU A 120 9.60 9.19 -18.38
N GLY A 121 9.49 8.91 -17.08
CA GLY A 121 8.66 9.62 -16.12
C GLY A 121 7.17 9.27 -16.23
N VAL A 122 6.82 8.07 -16.70
CA VAL A 122 5.43 7.63 -16.86
C VAL A 122 5.21 6.26 -16.20
N VAL A 123 4.14 6.11 -15.41
CA VAL A 123 3.73 4.84 -14.81
C VAL A 123 2.24 4.62 -15.08
N ALA A 124 1.90 3.52 -15.78
CA ALA A 124 0.53 3.20 -16.19
C ALA A 124 -0.23 4.38 -16.86
N GLY A 125 0.48 5.19 -17.64
CA GLY A 125 -0.07 6.35 -18.34
C GLY A 125 -0.14 7.65 -17.51
N TRP A 126 0.25 7.61 -16.22
CA TRP A 126 0.33 8.79 -15.38
C TRP A 126 1.75 9.35 -15.35
N LYS A 127 1.87 10.67 -15.43
CA LYS A 127 3.17 11.34 -15.30
C LYS A 127 3.63 11.26 -13.86
N VAL A 128 4.81 10.70 -13.64
CA VAL A 128 5.49 10.71 -12.35
C VAL A 128 6.01 12.11 -12.11
N VAL A 129 5.26 12.90 -11.34
CA VAL A 129 5.72 14.20 -10.86
C VAL A 129 6.47 13.94 -9.56
N PRO A 130 7.69 14.48 -9.38
CA PRO A 130 8.35 14.41 -8.08
C PRO A 130 7.42 15.04 -7.03
N PRO A 131 7.29 14.46 -5.83
CA PRO A 131 6.38 14.95 -4.82
C PRO A 131 6.73 16.39 -4.44
N THR A 132 6.02 17.37 -5.01
CA THR A 132 6.12 18.77 -4.63
C THR A 132 5.41 18.94 -3.30
N GLY A 133 6.16 18.99 -2.21
CA GLY A 133 5.61 19.26 -0.88
C GLY A 133 5.80 18.15 0.15
N ALA A 134 6.41 17.00 -0.20
CA ALA A 134 6.94 16.10 0.82
C ALA A 134 8.19 16.72 1.42
N ARG A 135 8.00 17.71 2.31
CA ARG A 135 9.02 18.02 3.30
C ARG A 135 9.14 16.76 4.13
N ILE A 136 10.23 16.03 3.95
CA ILE A 136 10.72 15.13 4.99
C ILE A 136 10.77 16.03 6.23
N GLY A 137 9.82 15.83 7.16
CA GLY A 137 9.74 16.58 8.41
C GLY A 137 10.89 16.15 9.30
N ALA A 138 12.13 16.41 8.87
CA ALA A 138 13.37 16.01 9.53
C ALA A 138 13.57 16.65 10.91
N GLY A 139 12.56 17.34 11.45
CA GLY A 139 12.58 17.95 12.78
C GLY A 139 11.68 17.23 13.79
N VAL A 140 10.46 16.83 13.42
CA VAL A 140 9.47 16.32 14.38
C VAL A 140 9.83 14.90 14.81
N GLU A 141 10.16 14.02 13.85
CA GLU A 141 10.60 12.64 14.13
C GLU A 141 11.82 12.62 15.04
N VAL A 142 12.84 13.44 14.73
CA VAL A 142 14.08 13.55 15.51
C VAL A 142 13.81 14.10 16.92
N TYR A 143 12.89 15.05 17.07
CA TYR A 143 12.51 15.59 18.37
C TYR A 143 11.76 14.56 19.22
N VAL A 144 10.84 13.80 18.62
CA VAL A 144 10.11 12.72 19.31
C VAL A 144 11.07 11.61 19.73
N THR A 145 11.94 11.13 18.84
CA THR A 145 12.93 10.11 19.19
C THR A 145 13.94 10.62 20.22
N GLY A 146 14.42 11.84 20.08
CA GLY A 146 15.38 12.45 21.02
C GLY A 146 14.80 12.67 22.41
N SER A 147 13.54 13.13 22.51
CA SER A 147 12.87 13.32 23.80
C SER A 147 12.62 11.98 24.52
N ILE A 148 12.24 10.93 23.79
CA ILE A 148 12.10 9.58 24.33
C ILE A 148 13.46 9.08 24.86
N LEU A 149 14.54 9.22 24.09
CA LEU A 149 15.88 8.78 24.52
C LEU A 149 16.40 9.56 25.74
N LEU A 150 16.16 10.87 25.80
CA LEU A 150 16.52 11.70 26.96
C LEU A 150 15.72 11.34 28.21
N LEU A 151 14.44 11.00 28.08
CA LEU A 151 13.62 10.50 29.18
C LEU A 151 14.18 9.18 29.75
N PHE A 152 14.59 8.24 28.89
CA PHE A 152 15.21 6.98 29.34
C PHE A 152 16.62 7.16 29.90
N ALA A 153 17.45 8.01 29.27
CA ALA A 153 18.82 8.27 29.73
C ALA A 153 18.86 9.06 31.05
N GLY A 154 17.93 10.01 31.25
CA GLY A 154 17.80 10.76 32.50
C GLY A 154 17.32 9.90 33.67
N LEU A 155 16.44 8.93 33.41
CA LEU A 155 15.99 7.96 34.41
C LEU A 155 17.12 6.99 34.85
N SER A 156 18.11 6.78 33.98
CA SER A 156 19.25 5.89 34.23
C SER A 156 20.31 6.47 35.16
N GLN A 157 20.34 7.80 35.34
CA GLN A 157 21.29 8.50 36.22
C GLN A 157 20.71 8.86 37.59
N ALA A 158 19.41 8.63 37.80
CA ALA A 158 18.70 8.96 39.04
C ALA A 158 18.39 7.72 39.91
N LEU A 159 18.94 6.54 39.55
CA LEU A 159 18.89 5.31 40.35
C LEU A 159 20.24 5.03 41.02
#